data_AF-A0A223VT03-F1
#
_entry.id   AF-A0A223VT03-F1
#
_cell.length_a   1.000
_cell.length_b   1.000
_cell.length_c   1.000
_cell.angle_alpha   90.00
_cell.angle_beta   90.00
_cell.angle_gamma   90.00
#
_symmetry.space_group_name_H-M   'P 1'
#
loop_
_entity.id
_entity.type
_entity.pdbx_description
1 polymer ?
#
loop_
_entity_poly.entity_id
_entity_poly.type
_entity_poly.pdbx_seq_one_letter_code
_entity_poly.pdbx_strand_id
1 'polypeptide(L)'
;MTLQQSRRLQSLLLGTLAWAIAILIFFPIFWMVLTSFKTEIDAFATPPQFIFTPTLENYLHINERSNYFSYAWNSVLISFSATALCLLISVPAAYSMAFYETQRTKGTLLWMLSTKMLPPVGVLMPIYLLAKSFGLLDTRIALIIIYTLINLPIVVWMV
;
A
#
# COMPACT_ATOMS: atom_id res chain seq x y z
N MET A 1 -18.23 -25.74 -35.32
CA MET A 1 -18.58 -24.89 -34.18
C MET A 1 -18.89 -23.49 -34.70
N THR A 2 -20.07 -22.94 -34.41
CA THR A 2 -20.37 -21.56 -34.80
C THR A 2 -19.47 -20.60 -34.02
N LEU A 3 -19.07 -19.47 -34.63
CA LEU A 3 -18.17 -18.47 -34.00
C LEU A 3 -18.68 -17.96 -32.64
N GLN A 4 -19.99 -18.07 -32.38
CA GLN A 4 -20.61 -17.74 -31.08
C GLN A 4 -20.36 -18.80 -30.01
N GLN A 5 -20.34 -20.09 -30.36
CA GLN A 5 -20.06 -21.19 -29.43
C GLN A 5 -18.60 -21.20 -28.99
N SER A 6 -17.65 -20.94 -29.90
CA SER A 6 -16.23 -20.84 -29.56
C SER A 6 -15.94 -19.65 -28.64
N ARG A 7 -16.56 -18.49 -28.88
CA ARG A 7 -16.45 -17.31 -28.01
C ARG A 7 -17.00 -17.55 -26.60
N ARG A 8 -18.15 -18.23 -26.48
CA ARG A 8 -18.75 -18.56 -25.17
C ARG A 8 -17.92 -19.57 -24.39
N LEU A 9 -17.34 -20.56 -25.06
CA LEU A 9 -16.43 -21.52 -24.43
C LEU A 9 -15.13 -20.83 -23.96
N GLN A 10 -14.55 -19.96 -24.80
CA GLN A 10 -13.38 -19.17 -24.43
C GLN A 10 -13.64 -18.25 -23.23
N SER A 11 -14.78 -17.56 -23.19
CA SER A 11 -15.12 -16.70 -22.04
C SER A 11 -15.32 -17.49 -20.75
N LEU A 12 -15.90 -18.70 -20.83
CA LEU A 12 -16.06 -19.56 -19.66
C LEU A 12 -14.71 -20.09 -19.17
N LEU A 13 -13.85 -20.56 -20.07
CA LEU A 13 -12.50 -21.04 -19.73
C LEU A 13 -11.65 -19.92 -19.11
N LEU A 14 -11.64 -18.74 -19.74
CA LEU A 14 -10.94 -17.56 -19.21
C LEU A 14 -11.52 -17.13 -17.86
N GLY A 15 -12.85 -17.16 -17.70
CA GLY A 15 -13.51 -16.84 -16.44
C GLY A 15 -13.13 -17.81 -15.32
N THR A 16 -13.18 -19.12 -15.58
CA THR A 16 -12.77 -20.14 -14.60
C THR A 16 -11.30 -20.03 -14.23
N LEU A 17 -10.43 -19.75 -15.21
CA LEU A 17 -9.00 -19.58 -15.00
C LEU A 17 -8.70 -18.31 -14.19
N ALA A 18 -9.39 -17.21 -14.48
CA ALA A 18 -9.27 -15.98 -13.71
C ALA A 18 -9.69 -16.17 -12.25
N TRP A 19 -10.81 -16.87 -12.00
CA TRP A 19 -11.25 -17.20 -10.64
C TRP A 19 -10.27 -18.13 -9.90
N ALA A 20 -9.73 -19.14 -10.57
CA ALA A 20 -8.74 -20.02 -9.97
C ALA A 20 -7.46 -19.27 -9.57
N ILE A 21 -6.97 -18.39 -10.45
CA ILE A 21 -5.80 -17.53 -10.17
C ILE A 21 -6.11 -16.58 -9.02
N ALA A 22 -7.29 -15.96 -9.01
CA ALA A 22 -7.69 -15.08 -7.92
C ALA A 22 -7.68 -15.83 -6.57
N ILE A 23 -8.31 -16.99 -6.48
CA ILE A 23 -8.32 -17.80 -5.25
C ILE A 23 -6.88 -18.13 -4.80
N LEU A 24 -6.00 -18.50 -5.73
CA LEU A 24 -4.61 -18.80 -5.41
C LEU A 24 -3.85 -17.58 -4.85
N ILE A 25 -4.06 -16.39 -5.42
CA ILE A 25 -3.44 -15.14 -4.97
C ILE A 25 -4.01 -14.69 -3.61
N PHE A 26 -5.31 -14.88 -3.38
CA PHE A 26 -5.97 -14.50 -2.13
C PHE A 26 -5.88 -15.55 -1.01
N PHE A 27 -5.45 -16.77 -1.32
CA PHE A 27 -5.31 -17.86 -0.34
C PHE A 27 -4.44 -17.49 0.87
N PRO A 28 -3.27 -16.83 0.73
CA PRO A 28 -2.48 -16.40 1.89
C PRO A 28 -3.22 -15.42 2.81
N ILE A 29 -4.06 -14.54 2.25
CA ILE A 29 -4.87 -13.60 3.03
C ILE A 29 -5.95 -14.37 3.80
N PHE A 30 -6.62 -15.32 3.14
CA PHE A 30 -7.56 -16.22 3.80
C PHE A 30 -6.89 -17.00 4.94
N TRP A 31 -5.68 -17.52 4.71
CA TRP A 31 -4.90 -18.21 5.74
C TRP A 31 -4.54 -17.31 6.92
N MET A 32 -4.14 -16.06 6.65
CA MET A 32 -3.84 -15.06 7.68
C MET A 32 -5.08 -14.77 8.55
N VAL A 33 -6.26 -14.64 7.94
CA VAL A 33 -7.52 -14.43 8.67
C VAL A 33 -7.89 -15.66 9.49
N LEU A 34 -7.78 -16.88 8.96
CA LEU A 34 -8.03 -18.08 9.76
C LEU A 34 -7.08 -18.17 10.96
N THR A 35 -5.81 -17.82 10.75
CA THR A 35 -4.78 -17.91 11.79
C THR A 35 -4.99 -16.86 12.88
N SER A 36 -5.56 -15.69 12.59
CA SER A 36 -5.83 -14.67 13.61
C SER A 36 -6.88 -15.09 14.65
N PHE A 37 -7.73 -16.08 14.33
CA PHE A 37 -8.71 -16.67 15.25
C PHE A 37 -8.22 -17.96 15.94
N LYS A 38 -6.99 -18.41 15.67
CA LYS A 38 -6.39 -19.59 16.30
C LYS A 38 -5.69 -19.20 17.60
N THR A 39 -5.58 -20.14 18.54
CA THR A 39 -4.68 -19.97 19.69
C THR A 39 -3.23 -19.93 19.21
N GLU A 40 -2.31 -19.37 20.02
CA GLU A 40 -0.88 -19.35 19.68
C GLU A 40 -0.34 -20.77 19.41
N ILE A 41 -0.81 -21.77 20.17
CA ILE A 41 -0.43 -23.18 20.00
C ILE A 41 -0.92 -23.73 18.66
N ASP A 42 -2.19 -23.48 18.31
CA ASP A 42 -2.79 -23.98 17.07
C ASP A 42 -2.26 -23.28 15.81
N ALA A 43 -1.78 -22.04 15.95
CA ALA A 43 -1.16 -21.28 14.88
C ALA A 43 0.20 -21.88 14.44
N PHE A 44 0.95 -22.47 15.37
CA PHE A 44 2.25 -23.11 15.11
C PHE A 44 2.19 -24.65 14.99
N ALA A 45 1.00 -25.25 15.05
CA ALA A 45 0.82 -26.69 14.96
C ALA A 45 1.30 -27.26 13.61
N THR A 46 2.00 -28.40 13.66
CA THR A 46 2.40 -29.20 12.49
C THR A 46 1.84 -30.62 12.65
N PRO A 47 0.90 -31.09 11.79
CA PRO A 47 0.36 -30.45 10.59
C PRO A 47 -0.61 -29.28 10.88
N PRO A 48 -0.82 -28.35 9.93
CA PRO A 48 -1.71 -27.21 10.11
C PRO A 48 -3.16 -27.65 10.35
N GLN A 49 -3.76 -27.18 11.44
CA GLN A 49 -5.15 -27.53 11.77
C GLN A 49 -6.14 -26.62 11.04
N PHE A 50 -7.09 -27.22 10.33
CA PHE A 50 -8.20 -26.50 9.68
C PHE A 50 -9.44 -26.39 10.58
N ILE A 51 -9.57 -27.30 11.54
CA ILE A 51 -10.63 -27.31 12.55
C ILE A 51 -9.99 -26.86 13.86
N PHE A 52 -10.50 -25.76 14.41
CA PHE A 52 -10.03 -25.17 15.66
C PHE A 52 -11.21 -24.46 16.33
N THR A 53 -11.09 -24.17 17.62
CA THR A 53 -12.05 -23.32 18.34
C THR A 53 -11.71 -21.85 18.09
N PRO A 54 -12.55 -21.07 17.38
CA PRO A 54 -12.24 -19.67 17.11
C PRO A 54 -12.21 -18.86 18.40
N THR A 55 -11.18 -18.05 18.59
CA THR A 55 -11.05 -17.15 19.75
C THR A 55 -10.80 -15.70 19.33
N LEU A 56 -11.19 -14.76 20.20
CA LEU A 56 -10.91 -13.33 20.04
C LEU A 56 -9.83 -12.82 21.01
N GLU A 57 -9.25 -13.72 21.81
CA GLU A 57 -8.26 -13.40 22.84
C GLU A 57 -7.03 -12.71 22.26
N ASN A 58 -6.58 -13.12 21.06
CA ASN A 58 -5.46 -12.48 20.37
C ASN A 58 -5.68 -10.97 20.17
N TYR A 59 -6.89 -10.55 19.80
CA TYR A 59 -7.22 -9.14 19.57
C TYR A 59 -7.23 -8.34 20.87
N LEU A 60 -7.76 -8.93 21.95
CA LEU A 60 -7.76 -8.30 23.29
C LEU A 60 -6.33 -8.16 23.82
N HIS A 61 -5.54 -9.25 23.77
CA HIS A 61 -4.15 -9.27 24.23
C HIS A 61 -3.27 -8.27 23.48
N ILE A 62 -3.44 -8.13 22.17
CA ILE A 62 -2.67 -7.16 21.36
C ILE A 62 -3.02 -5.72 21.75
N ASN A 63 -4.30 -5.43 22.02
CA ASN A 63 -4.70 -4.09 22.42
C ASN A 63 -4.26 -3.75 23.85
N GLU A 64 -4.38 -4.68 24.79
CA GLU A 64 -3.94 -4.48 26.18
C GLU A 64 -2.42 -4.31 26.31
N ARG A 65 -1.63 -5.11 25.57
CA ARG A 65 -0.17 -5.10 25.68
C ARG A 65 0.50 -3.98 24.90
N SER A 66 -0.10 -3.54 23.79
CA SER A 66 0.60 -2.68 22.82
C SER A 66 -0.23 -1.50 22.33
N ASN A 67 -1.45 -1.29 22.84
CA ASN A 67 -2.37 -0.23 22.41
C ASN A 67 -2.41 -0.13 20.87
N TYR A 68 -2.55 -1.28 20.23
CA TYR A 68 -2.42 -1.43 18.78
C TYR A 68 -3.38 -0.51 18.01
N PHE A 69 -4.55 -0.24 18.58
CA PHE A 69 -5.50 0.70 18.03
C PHE A 69 -4.91 2.10 17.81
N SER A 70 -4.07 2.59 18.73
CA SER A 70 -3.38 3.88 18.57
C SER A 70 -2.38 3.86 17.41
N TYR A 71 -1.66 2.76 17.18
CA TYR A 71 -0.75 2.62 16.04
C TYR A 71 -1.48 2.49 14.71
N ALA A 72 -2.60 1.77 14.69
CA ALA A 72 -3.48 1.71 13.53
C ALA A 72 -4.01 3.10 13.19
N TRP A 73 -4.45 3.86 14.19
CA TRP A 73 -4.91 5.23 14.00
C TRP A 73 -3.82 6.18 13.49
N ASN A 74 -2.59 6.06 14.00
CA ASN A 74 -1.45 6.80 13.47
C ASN A 74 -1.25 6.51 11.98
N SER A 75 -1.34 5.24 11.58
CA SER A 75 -1.17 4.82 10.18
C SER A 75 -2.25 5.40 9.28
N VAL A 76 -3.51 5.33 9.71
CA VAL A 76 -4.65 5.93 8.98
C VAL A 76 -4.44 7.44 8.83
N LEU A 77 -4.18 8.14 9.93
CA LEU A 77 -3.96 9.59 9.93
C LEU A 77 -2.81 9.97 9.00
N ILE A 78 -1.65 9.30 9.12
CA ILE A 78 -0.47 9.58 8.30
C ILE A 78 -0.78 9.33 6.81
N SER A 79 -1.37 8.19 6.47
CA SER A 79 -1.67 7.84 5.07
C SER A 79 -2.70 8.77 4.44
N PHE A 80 -3.75 9.13 5.17
CA PHE A 80 -4.82 9.98 4.68
C PHE A 80 -4.33 11.42 4.50
N SER A 81 -3.65 11.97 5.51
CA SER A 81 -3.05 13.30 5.43
C SER A 81 -2.00 13.40 4.32
N ALA A 82 -1.13 12.40 4.18
CA ALA A 82 -0.13 12.39 3.11
C ALA A 82 -0.78 12.31 1.72
N THR A 83 -1.83 11.49 1.55
CA THR A 83 -2.57 11.38 0.28
C THR A 83 -3.27 12.68 -0.06
N ALA A 84 -3.97 13.30 0.91
CA ALA A 84 -4.66 14.57 0.72
C ALA A 84 -3.69 15.70 0.33
N LEU A 85 -2.56 15.83 1.04
CA LEU A 85 -1.52 16.81 0.70
C LEU A 85 -0.88 16.53 -0.65
N CYS A 86 -0.64 15.25 -0.97
CA CYS A 86 -0.09 14.86 -2.26
C CYS A 86 -1.03 15.25 -3.40
N LEU A 87 -2.34 14.99 -3.29
CA LEU A 87 -3.34 15.40 -4.27
C LEU A 87 -3.45 16.91 -4.40
N LEU A 88 -3.45 17.63 -3.26
CA LEU A 88 -3.54 19.09 -3.23
C LEU A 88 -2.41 19.74 -4.04
N ILE A 89 -1.21 19.17 -4.03
CA ILE A 89 -0.06 19.68 -4.79
C ILE A 89 0.00 19.10 -6.21
N SER A 90 -0.29 17.81 -6.36
CA SER A 90 -0.11 17.12 -7.65
C SER A 90 -1.18 17.48 -8.67
N VAL A 91 -2.44 17.65 -8.28
CA VAL A 91 -3.54 18.02 -9.19
C VAL A 91 -3.25 19.33 -9.94
N PRO A 92 -2.92 20.46 -9.27
CA PRO A 92 -2.62 21.69 -10.00
C PRO A 92 -1.33 21.59 -10.82
N ALA A 93 -0.31 20.86 -10.33
CA ALA A 93 0.92 20.64 -11.09
C ALA A 93 0.66 19.85 -12.38
N ALA A 94 -0.04 18.73 -12.28
CA ALA A 94 -0.44 17.89 -13.41
C ALA A 94 -1.34 18.65 -14.38
N TYR A 95 -2.33 19.40 -13.87
CA TYR A 95 -3.21 20.23 -14.70
C TYR A 95 -2.40 21.23 -15.55
N SER A 96 -1.44 21.92 -14.94
CA SER A 96 -0.58 22.86 -15.68
C SER A 96 0.23 22.17 -16.78
N MET A 97 0.72 20.96 -16.50
CA MET A 97 1.56 20.19 -17.44
C MET A 97 0.75 19.53 -18.56
N ALA A 98 -0.49 19.13 -18.28
CA ALA A 98 -1.38 18.48 -19.24
C ALA A 98 -2.04 19.47 -20.21
N PHE A 99 -2.46 20.64 -19.71
CA PHE A 99 -3.21 21.62 -20.52
C PHE A 99 -2.34 22.78 -21.05
N TYR A 100 -1.23 23.10 -20.38
CA TYR A 100 -0.30 24.16 -20.77
C TYR A 100 1.11 23.61 -20.97
N GLU A 101 1.23 22.62 -21.86
CA GLU A 101 2.50 21.96 -22.13
C GLU A 101 3.56 22.96 -22.62
N THR A 102 4.73 22.93 -21.99
CA THR A 102 5.92 23.66 -22.44
C THR A 102 6.97 22.68 -22.94
N GLN A 103 7.98 23.18 -23.65
CA GLN A 103 9.08 22.33 -24.15
C GLN A 103 9.80 21.54 -23.04
N ARG A 104 9.67 21.95 -21.77
CA ARG A 104 10.29 21.29 -20.60
C ARG A 104 9.41 20.25 -19.94
N THR A 105 8.10 20.22 -20.22
CA THR A 105 7.14 19.37 -19.48
C THR A 105 7.55 17.90 -19.48
N LYS A 106 7.85 17.33 -20.64
CA LYS A 106 8.30 15.93 -20.75
C LYS A 106 9.60 15.66 -19.98
N GLY A 107 10.56 16.59 -20.05
CA GLY A 107 11.82 16.48 -19.31
C GLY A 107 11.62 16.51 -17.80
N THR A 108 10.77 17.41 -17.31
CA THR A 108 10.44 17.52 -15.88
C THR A 108 9.74 16.27 -15.36
N LEU A 109 8.75 15.75 -16.10
CA LEU A 109 8.04 14.52 -15.73
C LEU A 109 8.97 13.30 -15.67
N LEU A 110 9.86 13.16 -16.67
CA LEU A 110 10.87 12.08 -16.66
C LEU A 110 11.88 12.24 -15.52
N TRP A 111 12.32 13.46 -15.23
CA TRP A 111 13.18 13.74 -14.09
C TRP A 111 12.49 13.41 -12.76
N MET A 112 11.23 13.80 -12.59
CA MET A 112 10.44 13.44 -11.41
C MET A 112 10.39 11.92 -11.24
N LEU A 113 10.06 11.16 -12.28
CA LEU A 113 10.02 9.69 -12.22
C LEU A 113 11.37 9.07 -11.86
N SER A 114 12.47 9.60 -12.39
CA SER A 114 13.80 9.05 -12.09
C SER A 114 14.18 9.19 -10.62
N THR A 115 13.75 10.27 -9.95
CA THR A 115 13.98 10.44 -8.50
C THR A 115 13.30 9.36 -7.66
N LYS A 116 12.19 8.77 -8.13
CA LYS A 116 11.49 7.66 -7.44
C LYS A 116 12.20 6.31 -7.58
N MET A 117 13.08 6.16 -8.58
CA MET A 117 13.84 4.92 -8.80
C MET A 117 15.09 4.85 -7.91
N LEU A 118 15.40 5.93 -7.18
CA LEU A 118 16.54 5.98 -6.28
C LEU A 118 16.29 5.05 -5.07
N PRO A 119 17.27 4.21 -4.68
CA PRO A 119 17.09 3.26 -3.59
C PRO A 119 16.80 3.98 -2.26
N PRO A 120 15.67 3.70 -1.57
CA PRO A 120 15.25 4.44 -0.38
C PRO A 120 16.31 4.48 0.74
N VAL A 121 17.11 3.40 0.86
CA VAL A 121 18.19 3.31 1.85
C VAL A 121 19.24 4.41 1.70
N GLY A 122 19.50 4.88 0.47
CA GLY A 122 20.49 5.93 0.19
C GLY A 122 20.06 7.31 0.70
N VAL A 123 18.77 7.56 0.86
CA VAL A 123 18.21 8.86 1.28
C VAL A 123 17.84 8.88 2.76
N LEU A 124 17.81 7.71 3.41
CA LEU A 124 17.40 7.58 4.80
C LEU A 124 18.27 8.39 5.77
N MET A 125 19.60 8.34 5.59
CA MET A 125 20.55 9.07 6.44
C MET A 125 20.36 10.61 6.33
N PRO A 126 20.33 11.21 5.13
CA PRO A 126 19.99 12.62 4.96
C PRO A 126 18.64 13.01 5.59
N ILE A 127 17.58 12.22 5.35
CA ILE A 127 16.24 12.49 5.91
C ILE A 127 16.28 12.46 7.43
N TYR A 128 16.97 11.49 8.03
CA TYR A 128 17.15 11.42 9.48
C TYR A 128 17.86 12.66 10.04
N LEU A 129 18.95 13.09 9.41
CA LEU A 129 19.68 14.29 9.85
C LEU A 129 18.83 15.56 9.74
N LEU A 130 18.03 15.71 8.67
CA LEU A 130 17.08 16.80 8.54
C LEU A 130 16.00 16.75 9.63
N ALA A 131 15.37 15.59 9.84
CA ALA A 131 14.37 15.43 10.89
C ALA A 131 14.95 15.73 12.28
N LYS A 132 16.21 15.34 12.54
CA LYS A 132 16.95 15.66 13.76
C LYS A 132 17.21 17.15 13.90
N SER A 133 17.71 17.83 12.87
CA SER A 133 18.02 19.26 12.92
C SER A 133 16.78 20.12 13.11
N PHE A 134 15.65 19.72 12.52
CA PHE A 134 14.37 20.39 12.67
C PHE A 134 13.60 19.99 13.95
N GLY A 135 14.12 19.07 14.77
CA GLY A 135 13.43 18.59 15.97
C GLY A 135 12.14 17.82 15.67
N LEU A 136 12.01 17.24 14.47
CA LEU A 136 10.83 16.51 13.99
C LEU A 136 10.94 14.99 14.21
N LEU A 137 11.97 14.52 14.92
CA LEU A 137 12.10 13.12 15.27
C LEU A 137 10.90 12.66 16.12
N ASP A 138 10.46 11.43 15.86
CA ASP A 138 9.32 10.79 16.54
C ASP A 138 7.97 11.54 16.36
N THR A 139 7.83 12.30 15.27
CA THR A 139 6.58 13.01 14.96
C THR A 139 5.84 12.42 13.75
N ARG A 140 4.51 12.45 13.81
CA ARG A 140 3.64 12.10 12.68
C ARG A 140 3.83 13.06 11.49
N ILE A 141 4.16 14.33 11.78
CA ILE A 141 4.37 15.38 10.77
C ILE A 141 5.54 15.02 9.86
N ALA A 142 6.66 14.55 10.42
CA ALA A 142 7.80 14.10 9.63
C ALA A 142 7.39 13.02 8.62
N LEU A 143 6.64 12.01 9.08
CA LEU A 143 6.18 10.91 8.23
C LEU A 143 5.21 11.38 7.13
N ILE A 144 4.27 12.29 7.46
CA ILE A 144 3.35 12.86 6.49
C ILE A 144 4.11 13.59 5.38
N ILE A 145 5.11 14.41 5.73
CA ILE A 145 5.93 15.15 4.75
C ILE A 145 6.71 14.17 3.88
N ILE A 146 7.40 13.21 4.49
CA ILE A 146 8.22 12.22 3.77
C ILE A 146 7.36 11.41 2.78
N TYR A 147 6.21 10.90 3.23
CA TYR A 147 5.31 10.12 2.37
C TYR A 147 4.67 10.96 1.27
N THR A 148 4.38 12.23 1.53
CA THR A 148 3.91 13.16 0.50
C THR A 148 4.98 13.32 -0.58
N LEU A 149 6.22 13.64 -0.19
CA LEU A 149 7.31 13.93 -1.12
C LEU A 149 7.75 12.71 -1.94
N ILE A 150 7.82 11.51 -1.34
CA ILE A 150 8.20 10.27 -2.05
C ILE A 150 7.14 9.85 -3.09
N ASN A 151 5.87 10.18 -2.85
CA ASN A 151 4.79 9.82 -3.75
C ASN A 151 4.45 10.91 -4.78
N LEU A 152 4.79 12.17 -4.51
CA LEU A 152 4.47 13.29 -5.39
C LEU A 152 4.89 13.07 -6.86
N PRO A 153 6.10 12.55 -7.19
CA PRO A 153 6.49 12.32 -8.58
C PRO A 153 5.58 11.39 -9.36
N ILE A 154 5.14 10.28 -8.75
CA ILE A 154 4.30 9.31 -9.45
C ILE A 154 2.86 9.81 -9.56
N VAL A 155 2.37 10.53 -8.55
CA VAL A 155 0.99 11.04 -8.56
C VAL A 155 0.85 12.17 -9.58
N VAL A 156 1.83 13.09 -9.67
CA VAL A 156 1.85 14.12 -10.73
C VAL A 156 1.86 13.52 -12.13
N TRP A 157 2.53 12.37 -12.30
CA TRP A 157 2.61 11.71 -13.61
C TRP A 157 1.35 10.93 -13.98
N MET A 158 0.63 10.41 -12.98
CA MET A 158 -0.54 9.53 -13.17
C MET A 158 -1.86 10.30 -13.30
N VAL A 159 -2.00 11.40 -12.55
CA VAL A 159 -3.20 12.27 -12.53
C VAL A 159 -3.21 13.19 -13.74
#